data_AF-A0A4P9WK95-F1
#
_entry.id   AF-A0A4P9WK95-F1
#
_cell.length_a   1.000
_cell.length_b   1.000
_cell.length_c   1.000
_cell.angle_alpha   90.00
_cell.angle_beta   90.00
_cell.angle_gamma   90.00
#
_symmetry.space_group_name_H-M   'P 1'
#
loop_
_entity.id
_entity.type
_entity.pdbx_description
1 polymer ?
#
loop_
_entity_poly.entity_id
_entity_poly.type
_entity_poly.pdbx_seq_one_letter_code
_entity_poly.pdbx_strand_id
1 'polypeptide(L)'
;RPARRQVSKPLGPQRGSDKPAGTYNIWYGKYEGERTNSRTLEKATSRCVPSRDSGKTKASPHAPFCLPFARGCCNKGPDCQFLHRIPTAADAEQNERDCFGRERFRDEREDMDGVGSFEKENKTLYVGRIQSPQNMDAVVRKHFAEWGELQSVRTMEPRCVSFVSYRRRSNAEFAKEAMAGQALDHGEILNVRWATEDPNP
;
A
#
# COMPACT_ATOMS: atom_id res chain seq x y z
N ARG A 1 3.49 -13.41 -20.81
CA ARG A 1 4.88 -13.32 -20.31
C ARG A 1 4.97 -13.80 -18.86
N PRO A 2 6.09 -14.40 -18.42
CA PRO A 2 6.33 -14.72 -17.01
C PRO A 2 6.46 -13.44 -16.16
N ALA A 3 6.15 -13.52 -14.87
CA ALA A 3 6.35 -12.40 -13.95
C ALA A 3 7.85 -12.13 -13.71
N ARG A 4 8.23 -10.86 -13.55
CA ARG A 4 9.63 -10.49 -13.32
C ARG A 4 10.03 -10.74 -11.86
N ARG A 5 11.27 -11.17 -11.62
CA ARG A 5 11.91 -11.07 -10.28
C ARG A 5 12.33 -9.61 -10.06
N GLN A 6 11.70 -8.94 -9.08
CA GLN A 6 11.92 -7.51 -8.84
C GLN A 6 13.25 -7.25 -8.12
N VAL A 7 13.64 -8.16 -7.22
CA VAL A 7 14.91 -8.15 -6.51
C VAL A 7 15.59 -9.51 -6.62
N SER A 8 16.92 -9.53 -6.58
CA SER A 8 17.71 -10.77 -6.68
C SER A 8 17.74 -11.55 -5.37
N LYS A 9 17.74 -10.85 -4.24
CA LYS A 9 17.72 -11.41 -2.88
C LYS A 9 16.50 -10.86 -2.13
N PRO A 10 15.90 -11.66 -1.22
CA PRO A 10 14.84 -11.15 -0.37
C PRO A 10 15.37 -9.96 0.43
N LEU A 11 14.72 -8.82 0.30
CA LEU A 11 14.92 -7.73 1.24
C LEU A 11 14.37 -8.23 2.59
N GLY A 12 15.15 -8.10 3.66
CA GLY A 12 14.67 -8.41 5.01
C GLY A 12 13.43 -7.58 5.38
N PRO A 13 12.86 -7.76 6.59
CA PRO A 13 11.79 -6.87 7.06
C PRO A 13 12.23 -5.43 6.87
N GLN A 14 11.46 -4.66 6.09
CA GLN A 14 11.74 -3.26 5.77
C GLN A 14 11.42 -2.38 6.98
N ARG A 15 12.07 -2.65 8.10
CA ARG A 15 12.24 -1.70 9.20
C ARG A 15 13.64 -1.12 9.01
N GLY A 16 13.76 0.20 9.06
CA GLY A 16 15.02 0.90 8.89
C GLY A 16 16.15 0.23 9.67
N SER A 17 17.31 0.14 9.03
CA SER A 17 18.55 -0.42 9.61
C SER A 17 19.14 0.44 10.73
N ASP A 18 18.54 1.59 11.02
CA ASP A 18 18.97 2.48 12.09
C ASP A 18 18.51 1.92 13.42
N LYS A 19 19.33 1.02 13.99
CA LYS A 19 19.15 0.57 15.37
C LYS A 19 19.34 1.79 16.28
N PRO A 20 18.31 2.21 17.04
CA PRO A 20 18.50 3.19 18.10
C PRO A 20 19.57 2.70 19.07
N ALA A 21 20.37 3.61 19.62
CA ALA A 21 21.29 3.27 20.71
C ALA A 21 20.47 2.90 21.96
N GLY A 22 20.63 1.68 22.50
CA GLY A 22 19.97 1.25 23.73
C GLY A 22 19.85 -0.28 23.88
N THR A 23 19.27 -0.74 25.00
CA THR A 23 18.94 -2.15 25.23
C THR A 23 17.69 -2.53 24.44
N TYR A 24 17.75 -3.57 23.60
CA TYR A 24 16.57 -4.09 22.90
C TYR A 24 15.71 -4.91 23.87
N ASN A 25 14.49 -4.45 24.12
CA ASN A 25 13.53 -5.18 24.94
C ASN A 25 12.79 -6.21 24.09
N ILE A 26 13.13 -7.49 24.28
CA ILE A 26 12.62 -8.63 23.51
C ILE A 26 11.10 -8.79 23.66
N TRP A 27 10.53 -8.46 24.82
CA TRP A 27 9.10 -8.62 25.09
C TRP A 27 8.23 -7.58 24.39
N TYR A 28 8.76 -6.36 24.23
CA TYR A 28 8.04 -5.25 23.59
C TYR A 28 8.51 -4.98 22.15
N GLY A 29 9.52 -5.70 21.66
CA GLY A 29 10.07 -5.55 20.32
C GLY A 29 10.60 -4.15 20.01
N LYS A 30 11.14 -3.45 21.02
CA LYS A 30 11.59 -2.03 20.93
C LYS A 30 12.78 -1.75 21.82
N TYR A 31 13.53 -0.68 21.53
CA TYR A 31 14.68 -0.26 22.34
C TYR A 31 14.24 0.56 23.57
N GLU A 32 14.97 0.43 24.69
CA GLU A 32 14.77 1.29 25.87
C GLU A 32 14.96 2.77 25.51
N GLY A 33 14.01 3.62 25.90
CA GLY A 33 14.01 5.05 25.57
C GLY A 33 13.47 5.40 24.18
N GLU A 34 13.06 4.41 23.38
CA GLU A 34 12.33 4.62 22.12
C GLU A 34 10.96 5.23 22.44
N ARG A 35 10.89 6.57 22.45
CA ARG A 35 9.63 7.31 22.49
C ARG A 35 8.89 6.93 21.22
N THR A 36 7.66 6.44 21.36
CA THR A 36 6.66 6.38 20.28
C THR A 36 6.27 7.79 19.85
N ASN A 37 7.25 8.63 19.48
CA ASN A 37 7.00 9.80 18.68
C ASN A 37 6.34 9.31 17.39
N SER A 38 5.30 10.02 16.96
CA SER A 38 4.50 9.67 15.78
C SER A 38 5.40 9.20 14.64
N ARG A 39 5.43 7.88 14.43
CA ARG A 39 5.90 7.14 13.26
C ARG A 39 6.69 8.00 12.28
N THR A 40 8.02 7.99 12.40
CA THR A 40 8.87 8.40 11.28
C THR A 40 8.47 7.53 10.09
N LEU A 41 7.77 8.12 9.12
CA LEU A 41 7.43 7.40 7.90
C LEU A 41 8.73 7.14 7.14
N GLU A 42 9.01 5.88 6.87
CA GLU A 42 10.19 5.46 6.14
C GLU A 42 9.93 5.50 4.64
N LYS A 43 10.94 5.91 3.88
CA LYS A 43 10.89 5.90 2.42
C LYS A 43 10.93 4.46 1.93
N ALA A 44 10.02 4.11 1.03
CA ALA A 44 10.01 2.79 0.42
C ALA A 44 11.31 2.56 -0.37
N THR A 45 11.91 1.38 -0.18
CA THR A 45 13.18 1.00 -0.82
C THR A 45 13.01 0.60 -2.29
N SER A 46 11.80 0.20 -2.67
CA SER A 46 11.46 -0.30 -4.01
C SER A 46 10.06 0.12 -4.40
N ARG A 47 9.77 0.17 -5.71
CA ARG A 47 8.44 0.45 -6.27
C ARG A 47 8.11 -0.57 -7.36
N CYS A 48 6.91 -1.12 -7.31
CA CYS A 48 6.41 -1.98 -8.37
C CYS A 48 6.05 -1.17 -9.61
N VAL A 49 6.40 -1.68 -10.80
CA VAL A 49 6.00 -1.10 -12.08
C VAL A 49 5.12 -2.14 -12.80
N PRO A 50 3.78 -2.03 -12.74
CA PRO A 50 2.88 -3.08 -13.22
C PRO A 50 3.12 -3.47 -14.68
N SER A 51 3.40 -2.50 -15.54
CA SER A 51 3.68 -2.68 -16.97
C SER A 51 4.93 -3.52 -17.24
N ARG A 52 5.86 -3.62 -16.29
CA ARG A 52 7.12 -4.36 -16.41
C ARG A 52 7.14 -5.62 -15.56
N ASP A 53 6.61 -5.54 -14.35
CA ASP A 53 6.79 -6.57 -13.32
C ASP A 53 5.69 -7.63 -13.35
N SER A 54 4.49 -7.29 -13.85
CA SER A 54 3.35 -8.21 -13.91
C SER A 54 3.55 -9.33 -14.93
N GLY A 55 3.10 -10.53 -14.57
CA GLY A 55 3.11 -11.70 -15.46
C GLY A 55 2.61 -12.97 -14.79
N LYS A 56 2.73 -14.09 -15.49
CA LYS A 56 2.31 -15.41 -15.00
C LYS A 56 3.24 -15.89 -13.87
N THR A 57 2.64 -16.46 -12.82
CA THR A 57 3.32 -17.08 -11.68
C THR A 57 2.84 -18.53 -11.50
N LYS A 58 3.26 -19.23 -10.44
CA LYS A 58 2.75 -20.56 -10.05
C LYS A 58 1.46 -20.51 -9.23
N ALA A 59 0.91 -19.32 -9.02
CA ALA A 59 -0.31 -19.12 -8.26
C ALA A 59 -1.52 -19.79 -8.93
N SER A 60 -2.44 -20.32 -8.13
CA SER A 60 -3.74 -20.77 -8.64
C SER A 60 -4.59 -19.56 -9.07
N PRO A 61 -5.61 -19.74 -9.93
CA PRO A 61 -6.45 -18.65 -10.40
C PRO A 61 -7.11 -17.79 -9.30
N HIS A 62 -7.43 -18.41 -8.16
CA HIS A 62 -8.05 -17.77 -6.99
C HIS A 62 -7.07 -17.52 -5.83
N ALA A 63 -5.76 -17.64 -6.07
CA ALA A 63 -4.77 -17.32 -5.05
C ALA A 63 -4.78 -15.82 -4.73
N PRO A 64 -4.41 -15.43 -3.51
CA PRO A 64 -4.23 -14.03 -3.17
C PRO A 64 -3.10 -13.36 -3.96
N PHE A 65 -3.14 -12.03 -4.00
CA PHE A 65 -2.11 -11.21 -4.61
C PHE A 65 -0.83 -11.22 -3.78
N CYS A 66 0.31 -11.03 -4.44
CA CYS A 66 1.59 -11.02 -3.78
C CYS A 66 1.87 -9.65 -3.13
N LEU A 67 1.90 -9.58 -1.80
CA LEU A 67 2.23 -8.35 -1.08
C LEU A 67 3.66 -7.83 -1.39
N PRO A 68 4.71 -8.67 -1.39
CA PRO A 68 6.03 -8.23 -1.86
C PRO A 68 6.03 -7.71 -3.31
N PHE A 69 5.18 -8.25 -4.18
CA PHE A 69 5.05 -7.76 -5.55
C PHE A 69 4.47 -6.34 -5.58
N ALA A 70 3.39 -6.09 -4.83
CA ALA A 70 2.81 -4.74 -4.70
C ALA A 70 3.85 -3.72 -4.20
N ARG A 71 4.69 -4.12 -3.24
CA ARG A 71 5.77 -3.29 -2.68
C ARG A 71 7.04 -3.22 -3.56
N GLY A 72 7.09 -3.91 -4.69
CA GLY A 72 8.24 -3.85 -5.59
C GLY A 72 9.44 -4.72 -5.20
N CYS A 73 9.28 -5.67 -4.28
CA CYS A 73 10.37 -6.41 -3.65
C CYS A 73 10.23 -7.94 -3.72
N CYS A 74 9.39 -8.48 -4.61
CA CYS A 74 9.30 -9.93 -4.79
C CYS A 74 10.53 -10.52 -5.50
N ASN A 75 11.19 -11.49 -4.86
CA ASN A 75 12.33 -12.21 -5.41
C ASN A 75 11.96 -13.50 -6.17
N LYS A 76 10.72 -13.99 -6.03
CA LYS A 76 10.28 -15.27 -6.61
C LYS A 76 9.97 -15.18 -8.11
N GLY A 77 9.43 -14.04 -8.56
CA GLY A 77 9.04 -13.83 -9.96
C GLY A 77 8.09 -14.92 -10.47
N PRO A 78 8.45 -15.69 -11.52
CA PRO A 78 7.55 -16.72 -12.07
C PRO A 78 7.29 -17.88 -11.10
N ASP A 79 8.17 -18.10 -10.11
CA ASP A 79 8.04 -19.15 -9.11
C ASP A 79 7.15 -18.75 -7.92
N CYS A 80 6.59 -17.54 -7.92
CA CYS A 80 5.75 -17.08 -6.84
C CYS A 80 4.43 -17.87 -6.78
N GLN A 81 3.98 -18.22 -5.58
CA GLN A 81 2.69 -18.89 -5.35
C GLN A 81 1.51 -17.91 -5.25
N PHE A 82 1.79 -16.61 -5.37
CA PHE A 82 0.81 -15.53 -5.29
C PHE A 82 0.74 -14.80 -6.65
N LEU A 83 -0.37 -14.11 -6.91
CA LEU A 83 -0.59 -13.42 -8.19
C LEU A 83 0.32 -12.17 -8.34
N HIS A 84 0.95 -12.02 -9.51
CA HIS A 84 1.73 -10.83 -9.91
C HIS A 84 1.00 -10.08 -11.03
N ARG A 85 -0.13 -9.47 -10.70
CA ARG A 85 -0.90 -8.58 -11.58
C ARG A 85 -1.79 -7.68 -10.73
N ILE A 86 -2.36 -6.67 -11.34
CA ILE A 86 -3.34 -5.80 -10.70
C ILE A 86 -4.70 -6.52 -10.61
N PRO A 87 -5.47 -6.34 -9.51
CA PRO A 87 -6.83 -6.86 -9.41
C PRO A 87 -7.75 -6.32 -10.51
N THR A 88 -8.58 -7.20 -11.05
CA THR A 88 -9.53 -6.95 -12.15
C THR A 88 -10.94 -7.34 -11.71
N ALA A 89 -11.96 -7.02 -12.52
CA ALA A 89 -13.35 -7.38 -12.22
C ALA A 89 -13.62 -8.89 -12.18
N ALA A 90 -12.71 -9.72 -12.71
CA ALA A 90 -12.84 -11.18 -12.67
C ALA A 90 -12.39 -11.78 -11.32
N ASP A 91 -11.74 -11.00 -10.47
CA ASP A 91 -11.24 -11.45 -9.18
C ASP A 91 -12.32 -11.30 -8.10
N ALA A 92 -12.55 -12.36 -7.33
CA ALA A 92 -13.54 -12.37 -6.26
C ALA A 92 -13.04 -11.58 -5.03
N GLU A 93 -13.90 -10.72 -4.48
CA GLU A 93 -13.63 -9.99 -3.24
C GLU A 93 -14.25 -10.73 -2.05
N GLN A 94 -13.45 -11.09 -1.05
CA GLN A 94 -13.91 -11.75 0.18
C GLN A 94 -14.05 -10.70 1.30
N ASN A 95 -15.11 -10.70 2.10
CA ASN A 95 -15.25 -9.65 3.13
C ASN A 95 -14.25 -9.79 4.28
N GLU A 96 -13.94 -11.01 4.71
CA GLU A 96 -13.09 -11.26 5.88
C GLU A 96 -11.58 -11.15 5.60
N ARG A 97 -11.20 -11.12 4.32
CA ARG A 97 -9.79 -11.07 3.91
C ARG A 97 -9.54 -9.98 2.89
N ASP A 98 -8.37 -9.35 2.98
CA ASP A 98 -7.92 -8.44 1.94
C ASP A 98 -7.45 -9.22 0.69
N CYS A 99 -7.16 -8.50 -0.39
CA CYS A 99 -6.68 -9.07 -1.65
C CYS A 99 -5.33 -9.82 -1.49
N PHE A 100 -4.58 -9.58 -0.41
CA PHE A 100 -3.34 -10.29 -0.09
C PHE A 100 -3.56 -11.54 0.78
N GLY A 101 -4.81 -11.85 1.14
CA GLY A 101 -5.19 -13.00 1.96
C GLY A 101 -5.05 -12.78 3.47
N ARG A 102 -4.72 -11.56 3.91
CA ARG A 102 -4.64 -11.20 5.33
C ARG A 102 -6.04 -10.99 5.89
N GLU A 103 -6.25 -11.38 7.14
CA GLU A 103 -7.54 -11.22 7.81
C GLU A 103 -7.81 -9.74 8.09
N ARG A 104 -9.02 -9.28 7.77
CA ARG A 104 -9.54 -7.96 8.13
C ARG A 104 -10.10 -8.02 9.54
N PHE A 105 -10.09 -6.89 10.22
CA PHE A 105 -10.59 -6.79 11.60
C PHE A 105 -12.02 -6.26 11.63
N ARG A 106 -12.69 -6.39 12.77
CA ARG A 106 -14.01 -5.78 12.95
C ARG A 106 -13.88 -4.26 12.98
N ASP A 107 -13.01 -3.77 13.85
CA ASP A 107 -12.81 -2.35 14.08
C ASP A 107 -11.64 -1.82 13.26
N GLU A 108 -11.76 -0.58 12.79
CA GLU A 108 -10.65 0.15 12.19
C GLU A 108 -9.65 0.55 13.27
N ARG A 109 -8.37 0.63 12.92
CA ARG A 109 -7.36 1.15 13.84
C ARG A 109 -7.56 2.66 14.01
N GLU A 110 -7.24 3.19 15.20
CA GLU A 110 -7.32 4.63 15.49
C GLU A 110 -6.51 5.50 14.51
N ASP A 111 -5.43 4.96 13.96
CA ASP A 111 -4.57 5.63 12.99
C ASP A 111 -5.01 5.48 11.53
N MET A 112 -6.11 4.74 11.28
CA MET A 112 -6.64 4.35 9.98
C MET A 112 -5.63 3.59 9.08
N ASP A 113 -4.63 2.97 9.70
CA ASP A 113 -3.68 2.09 9.03
C ASP A 113 -4.11 0.62 9.15
N GLY A 114 -3.33 -0.30 8.57
CA GLY A 114 -3.64 -1.73 8.55
C GLY A 114 -4.49 -2.17 7.35
N VAL A 115 -5.18 -3.28 7.52
CA VAL A 115 -5.96 -4.00 6.49
C VAL A 115 -7.38 -3.46 6.30
N GLY A 116 -7.87 -2.64 7.23
CA GLY A 116 -9.24 -2.13 7.24
C GLY A 116 -10.23 -3.02 8.00
N SER A 117 -11.45 -2.51 8.18
CA SER A 117 -12.56 -3.19 8.84
C SER A 117 -13.36 -4.04 7.85
N PHE A 118 -13.88 -5.22 8.21
CA PHE A 118 -14.84 -5.96 7.39
C PHE A 118 -16.30 -5.52 7.56
N GLU A 119 -16.64 -4.82 8.65
CA GLU A 119 -17.99 -4.29 8.88
C GLU A 119 -18.28 -3.11 7.95
N LYS A 120 -17.24 -2.30 7.68
CA LYS A 120 -17.33 -1.15 6.80
C LYS A 120 -16.53 -1.37 5.53
N GLU A 121 -17.21 -1.29 4.39
CA GLU A 121 -16.53 -1.31 3.10
C GLU A 121 -15.93 0.05 2.79
N ASN A 122 -14.60 0.14 2.84
CA ASN A 122 -13.86 1.36 2.51
C ASN A 122 -13.09 1.17 1.19
N LYS A 123 -13.35 2.06 0.22
CA LYS A 123 -12.68 2.08 -1.09
C LYS A 123 -11.86 3.34 -1.31
N THR A 124 -11.77 4.18 -0.28
CA THR A 124 -11.17 5.51 -0.35
C THR A 124 -9.89 5.55 0.48
N LEU A 125 -8.82 6.01 -0.15
CA LEU A 125 -7.52 6.19 0.49
C LEU A 125 -7.28 7.67 0.78
N TYR A 126 -6.86 7.95 2.01
CA TYR A 126 -6.22 9.20 2.37
C TYR A 126 -4.77 9.17 1.89
N VAL A 127 -4.34 10.21 1.17
CA VAL A 127 -2.99 10.41 0.67
C VAL A 127 -2.49 11.75 1.18
N GLY A 128 -1.56 11.74 2.13
CA GLY A 128 -0.99 12.95 2.74
C GLY A 128 0.50 13.10 2.50
N ARG A 129 1.03 14.27 2.91
CA ARG A 129 2.44 14.68 2.77
C ARG A 129 2.90 14.88 1.32
N ILE A 130 2.00 15.34 0.46
CA ILE A 130 2.34 15.68 -0.93
C ILE A 130 3.11 17.02 -0.92
N GLN A 131 4.34 17.05 -1.42
CA GLN A 131 5.21 18.23 -1.33
C GLN A 131 4.96 19.32 -2.40
N SER A 132 4.16 19.04 -3.42
CA SER A 132 3.78 20.03 -4.45
C SER A 132 2.26 20.13 -4.62
N PRO A 133 1.64 21.27 -4.28
CA PRO A 133 0.22 21.49 -4.51
C PRO A 133 -0.11 21.78 -5.98
N GLN A 134 0.87 22.23 -6.78
CA GLN A 134 0.64 22.59 -8.18
C GLN A 134 0.38 21.33 -9.01
N ASN A 135 -0.79 21.26 -9.65
CA ASN A 135 -1.26 20.10 -10.43
C ASN A 135 -1.34 18.79 -9.62
N MET A 136 -1.60 18.89 -8.30
CA MET A 136 -1.71 17.72 -7.41
C MET A 136 -2.70 16.67 -7.94
N ASP A 137 -3.84 17.10 -8.47
CA ASP A 137 -4.87 16.18 -8.99
C ASP A 137 -4.32 15.34 -10.15
N ALA A 138 -3.65 15.96 -11.11
CA ALA A 138 -3.07 15.27 -12.26
C ALA A 138 -1.96 14.29 -11.84
N VAL A 139 -1.09 14.68 -10.91
CA VAL A 139 0.00 13.82 -10.41
C VAL A 139 -0.57 12.63 -9.63
N VAL A 140 -1.52 12.86 -8.73
CA VAL A 140 -2.16 11.78 -7.96
C VAL A 140 -2.89 10.83 -8.91
N ARG A 141 -3.68 11.33 -9.86
CA ARG A 141 -4.36 10.48 -10.86
C ARG A 141 -3.37 9.64 -11.65
N LYS A 142 -2.29 10.24 -12.14
CA LYS A 142 -1.24 9.54 -12.91
C LYS A 142 -0.65 8.36 -12.13
N HIS A 143 -0.31 8.55 -10.86
CA HIS A 143 0.34 7.51 -10.05
C HIS A 143 -0.64 6.49 -9.48
N PHE A 144 -1.88 6.87 -9.19
CA PHE A 144 -2.88 5.98 -8.60
C PHE A 144 -3.66 5.19 -9.67
N ALA A 145 -3.81 5.70 -10.89
CA ALA A 145 -4.50 4.98 -11.97
C ALA A 145 -3.79 3.69 -12.41
N GLU A 146 -2.49 3.53 -12.10
CA GLU A 146 -1.74 2.29 -12.39
C GLU A 146 -2.25 1.08 -11.59
N TRP A 147 -2.94 1.30 -10.46
CA TRP A 147 -3.35 0.25 -9.53
C TRP A 147 -4.82 -0.17 -9.67
N GLY A 148 -5.57 0.48 -10.54
CA GLY A 148 -6.97 0.15 -10.78
C GLY A 148 -7.80 1.33 -11.29
N GLU A 149 -9.07 1.06 -11.53
CA GLU A 149 -10.01 2.08 -12.01
C GLU A 149 -10.43 3.01 -10.87
N LEU A 150 -10.10 4.29 -11.04
CA LEU A 150 -10.46 5.36 -10.11
C LEU A 150 -11.94 5.73 -10.27
N GLN A 151 -12.66 5.80 -9.15
CA GLN A 151 -14.01 6.33 -9.08
C GLN A 151 -13.99 7.85 -8.97
N SER A 152 -13.19 8.38 -8.05
CA SER A 152 -13.02 9.81 -7.85
C SER A 152 -11.65 10.11 -7.24
N VAL A 153 -11.15 11.32 -7.50
CA VAL A 153 -9.98 11.89 -6.83
C VAL A 153 -10.36 13.29 -6.39
N ARG A 154 -10.26 13.56 -5.09
CA ARG A 154 -10.56 14.85 -4.47
C ARG A 154 -9.31 15.36 -3.78
N THR A 155 -8.73 16.43 -4.31
CA THR A 155 -7.55 17.07 -3.73
C THR A 155 -7.94 18.26 -2.85
N MET A 156 -7.18 18.46 -1.79
CA MET A 156 -7.21 19.64 -0.93
C MET A 156 -5.82 20.25 -0.91
N GLU A 157 -5.54 21.09 -1.91
CA GLU A 157 -4.23 21.74 -2.10
C GLU A 157 -3.73 22.47 -0.85
N PRO A 158 -4.53 23.27 -0.12
CA PRO A 158 -4.04 23.97 1.08
C PRO A 158 -3.58 23.03 2.20
N ARG A 159 -4.08 21.79 2.22
CA ARG A 159 -3.73 20.77 3.22
C ARG A 159 -2.68 19.79 2.71
N CYS A 160 -2.30 19.86 1.43
CA CYS A 160 -1.46 18.89 0.76
C CYS A 160 -1.93 17.43 0.92
N VAL A 161 -3.25 17.24 0.81
CA VAL A 161 -3.93 15.95 0.98
C VAL A 161 -4.79 15.65 -0.24
N SER A 162 -4.84 14.38 -0.62
CA SER A 162 -5.79 13.87 -1.61
C SER A 162 -6.57 12.68 -1.07
N PHE A 163 -7.81 12.56 -1.50
CA PHE A 163 -8.66 11.39 -1.28
C PHE A 163 -8.83 10.68 -2.61
N VAL A 164 -8.49 9.39 -2.65
CA VAL A 164 -8.52 8.58 -3.88
C VAL A 164 -9.47 7.42 -3.66
N SER A 165 -10.61 7.44 -4.35
CA SER A 165 -11.61 6.37 -4.30
C SER A 165 -11.48 5.47 -5.52
N TYR A 166 -11.40 4.16 -5.29
CA TYR A 166 -11.42 3.15 -6.35
C TYR A 166 -12.83 2.58 -6.53
N ARG A 167 -13.13 2.06 -7.72
CA ARG A 167 -14.38 1.33 -7.95
C ARG A 167 -14.47 0.00 -7.19
N ARG A 168 -13.32 -0.62 -6.93
CA ARG A 168 -13.20 -1.94 -6.28
C ARG A 168 -12.35 -1.84 -5.02
N ARG A 169 -12.72 -2.60 -4.01
CA ARG A 169 -12.03 -2.63 -2.72
C ARG A 169 -10.64 -3.24 -2.84
N SER A 170 -10.52 -4.32 -3.61
CA SER A 170 -9.26 -4.99 -3.93
C SER A 170 -8.23 -4.04 -4.55
N ASN A 171 -8.66 -3.10 -5.42
CA ASN A 171 -7.76 -2.10 -5.99
C ASN A 171 -7.31 -1.08 -4.94
N ALA A 172 -8.18 -0.65 -4.02
CA ALA A 172 -7.82 0.24 -2.92
C ALA A 172 -6.84 -0.42 -1.93
N GLU A 173 -7.10 -1.65 -1.52
CA GLU A 173 -6.21 -2.44 -0.67
C GLU A 173 -4.83 -2.60 -1.31
N PHE A 174 -4.81 -2.94 -2.61
CA PHE A 174 -3.57 -3.11 -3.36
C PHE A 174 -2.78 -1.81 -3.46
N ALA A 175 -3.45 -0.72 -3.83
CA ALA A 175 -2.83 0.60 -3.97
C ALA A 175 -2.30 1.14 -2.64
N LYS A 176 -3.00 0.90 -1.52
CA LYS A 176 -2.54 1.30 -0.18
C LYS A 176 -1.16 0.73 0.12
N GLU A 177 -0.97 -0.57 -0.09
CA GLU A 177 0.30 -1.24 0.16
C GLU A 177 1.38 -0.90 -0.86
N ALA A 178 0.99 -0.66 -2.12
CA ALA A 178 1.95 -0.31 -3.18
C ALA A 178 2.50 1.12 -3.05
N MET A 179 1.67 2.07 -2.59
CA MET A 179 2.00 3.49 -2.50
C MET A 179 2.44 3.97 -1.12
N ALA A 180 2.35 3.12 -0.08
CA ALA A 180 2.85 3.46 1.25
C ALA A 180 4.35 3.78 1.24
N GLY A 181 4.72 4.96 1.73
CA GLY A 181 6.12 5.41 1.80
C GLY A 181 6.76 5.70 0.44
N GLN A 182 6.01 5.63 -0.66
CA GLN A 182 6.49 6.02 -1.99
C GLN A 182 6.59 7.54 -2.13
N ALA A 183 7.27 7.97 -3.18
CA ALA A 183 7.23 9.33 -3.68
C ALA A 183 6.34 9.40 -4.95
N LEU A 184 5.70 10.55 -5.19
CA LEU A 184 5.15 10.89 -6.50
C LEU A 184 6.29 11.43 -7.36
N ASP A 185 6.36 12.75 -7.52
CA ASP A 185 7.32 13.43 -8.39
C ASP A 185 8.41 14.22 -7.63
N HIS A 186 8.25 14.46 -6.31
CA HIS A 186 9.12 15.36 -5.54
C HIS A 186 9.90 14.67 -4.41
N GLY A 187 10.02 13.35 -4.44
CA GLY A 187 10.84 12.60 -3.49
C GLY A 187 10.28 12.54 -2.07
N GLU A 188 9.03 12.97 -1.87
CA GLU A 188 8.30 12.93 -0.61
C GLU A 188 8.08 11.49 -0.10
N ILE A 189 7.70 11.39 1.17
CA ILE A 189 7.32 10.11 1.79
C ILE A 189 5.81 10.17 2.05
N LEU A 190 5.04 9.59 1.12
CA LEU A 190 3.58 9.62 1.20
C LEU A 190 3.08 8.88 2.44
N ASN A 191 2.07 9.47 3.08
CA ASN A 191 1.27 8.81 4.09
C ASN A 191 -0.02 8.29 3.46
N VAL A 192 -0.13 6.98 3.25
CA VAL A 192 -1.29 6.35 2.63
C VAL A 192 -2.05 5.51 3.65
N ARG A 193 -3.32 5.85 3.88
CA ARG A 193 -4.18 5.27 4.92
C ARG A 193 -5.61 5.10 4.43
N TRP A 194 -6.43 4.37 5.15
CA TRP A 194 -7.86 4.36 4.92
C TRP A 194 -8.43 5.75 5.20
N ALA A 195 -9.32 6.24 4.34
CA ALA A 195 -10.00 7.49 4.58
C ALA A 195 -11.07 7.31 5.66
N THR A 196 -11.22 8.30 6.53
CA THR A 196 -12.41 8.40 7.38
C THR A 196 -13.63 8.72 6.52
N GLU A 197 -14.82 8.53 7.07
CA GLU A 197 -16.06 8.99 6.42
C GLU A 197 -15.96 10.47 6.04
N ASP A 198 -16.44 10.80 4.85
CA ASP A 198 -16.56 12.19 4.43
C ASP A 198 -17.73 12.81 5.22
N PRO A 199 -17.50 13.84 6.05
CA PRO A 199 -18.58 14.49 6.77
C PRO A 199 -19.55 15.24 5.84
N ASN A 200 -19.17 15.49 4.58
CA ASN A 200 -20.00 16.14 3.57
C ASN A 200 -20.10 15.26 2.30
N PRO A 201 -21.03 14.28 2.29
CA PRO A 201 -21.23 13.35 1.16
C PRO A 201 -21.81 14.02 -0.10
#